data_AF-A0A9D1F1C8-F1
#
_entry.id   AF-A0A9D1F1C8-F1
#
_cell.length_a   1.000
_cell.length_b   1.000
_cell.length_c   1.000
_cell.angle_alpha   90.00
_cell.angle_beta   90.00
_cell.angle_gamma   90.00
#
_symmetry.space_group_name_H-M   'P 1'
#
loop_
_entity.id
_entity.type
_entity.pdbx_description
1 polymer ?
#
loop_
_entity_poly.entity_id
_entity_poly.type
_entity_poly.pdbx_seq_one_letter_code
_entity_poly.pdbx_strand_id
1 'polypeptide(L)'
;MIKRDDAFKSVVKFETPIIVDGEIKYNIGTGFFVSPTPQKLYLITASHVAKNLSEATLVYFSGKNGTIKQLLKDIKHNNPIINHQNADVSAIEINIAVFNSLTADCVIYPTSIIDKPKIANLSRDSELTSIGFPNGLGISLKFEPLTFRSYAASNIIKNVSIDGGYVSDVFFLENAGCGGYSGCPVIDLGYRVDGLMTQTSNTFIYGIMHGTMSDATGGKMAVVTPAYYILDII
;
A
#
# COMPACT_ATOMS: atom_id res chain seq x y z
N MET A 1 1.00 12.75 -12.96
CA MET A 1 1.23 11.39 -13.48
C MET A 1 2.47 10.85 -12.81
N ILE A 2 2.39 9.68 -12.19
CA ILE A 2 3.53 9.03 -11.53
C ILE A 2 4.08 8.02 -12.54
N LYS A 3 5.33 8.18 -12.96
CA LYS A 3 5.97 7.16 -13.79
C LYS A 3 6.40 6.01 -12.91
N ARG A 4 6.59 4.83 -13.51
CA ARG A 4 7.02 3.64 -12.76
C ARG A 4 8.42 3.83 -12.17
N ASP A 5 9.26 4.62 -12.82
CA ASP A 5 10.58 5.00 -12.28
C ASP A 5 10.46 5.91 -11.05
N ASP A 6 9.32 6.58 -10.85
CA ASP A 6 9.02 7.39 -9.65
C ASP A 6 8.37 6.57 -8.53
N ALA A 7 8.23 5.25 -8.70
CA ALA A 7 7.56 4.36 -7.73
C ALA A 7 8.24 4.37 -6.35
N PHE A 8 9.54 4.68 -6.28
CA PHE A 8 10.24 4.88 -5.01
C PHE A 8 9.72 6.05 -4.19
N LYS A 9 9.05 7.02 -4.83
CA LYS A 9 8.41 8.12 -4.12
C LYS A 9 7.02 7.76 -3.62
N SER A 10 6.43 6.68 -4.13
CA SER A 10 4.99 6.46 -4.03
C SER A 10 4.55 5.61 -2.84
N VAL A 11 5.50 5.07 -2.09
CA VAL A 11 5.23 4.15 -0.98
C VAL A 11 6.20 4.34 0.17
N VAL A 12 5.84 3.77 1.31
CA VAL A 12 6.69 3.67 2.50
C VAL A 12 6.88 2.21 2.87
N LYS A 13 7.98 1.92 3.58
CA LYS A 13 8.19 0.62 4.23
C LYS A 13 8.03 0.76 5.73
N PHE A 14 7.37 -0.22 6.34
CA PHE A 14 7.38 -0.44 7.79
C PHE A 14 8.38 -1.54 8.14
N GLU A 15 9.14 -1.32 9.20
CA GLU A 15 9.94 -2.36 9.87
C GLU A 15 9.60 -2.35 11.36
N THR A 16 8.89 -3.37 11.82
CA THR A 16 8.61 -3.57 13.24
C THR A 16 9.50 -4.67 13.78
N PRO A 17 10.36 -4.41 14.78
CA PRO A 17 11.12 -5.46 15.43
C PRO A 17 10.20 -6.45 16.16
N ILE A 18 10.47 -7.74 15.99
CA ILE A 18 9.82 -8.85 16.68
C ILE A 18 10.90 -9.80 17.21
N ILE A 19 10.62 -10.48 18.33
CA ILE A 19 11.53 -11.49 18.89
C ILE A 19 11.02 -12.87 18.48
N VAL A 20 11.85 -13.62 17.76
CA VAL A 20 11.56 -14.99 17.32
C VAL A 20 12.75 -15.85 17.71
N ASP A 21 12.52 -16.85 18.56
CA ASP A 21 13.56 -17.77 19.06
C ASP A 21 14.77 -17.06 19.70
N GLY A 22 14.53 -15.91 20.35
CA GLY A 22 15.58 -15.11 20.99
C GLY A 22 16.34 -14.18 20.04
N GLU A 23 16.08 -14.23 18.73
CA GLU A 23 16.66 -13.34 17.74
C GLU A 23 15.71 -12.20 17.37
N ILE A 24 16.27 -11.01 17.10
CA ILE A 24 15.51 -9.88 16.56
C ILE A 24 15.29 -10.14 15.07
N LYS A 25 14.02 -10.36 14.70
CA LYS A 25 13.56 -10.35 13.32
C LYS A 25 12.70 -9.10 13.07
N TYR A 26 12.33 -8.87 11.82
CA TYR A 26 11.50 -7.73 11.46
C TYR A 26 10.24 -8.19 10.74
N ASN A 27 9.10 -7.72 11.22
CA ASN A 27 7.86 -7.75 10.44
C ASN A 27 7.87 -6.57 9.47
N ILE A 28 7.63 -6.86 8.19
CA ILE A 28 7.74 -5.91 7.10
C ILE A 28 6.35 -5.65 6.52
N GLY A 29 6.01 -4.37 6.38
CA GLY A 29 4.80 -3.93 5.68
C GLY A 29 5.10 -2.84 4.67
N THR A 30 4.14 -2.59 3.79
CA THR A 30 4.16 -1.44 2.88
C THR A 30 2.99 -0.52 3.21
N GLY A 31 3.13 0.77 2.95
CA GLY A 31 2.04 1.72 2.99
C GLY A 31 2.23 2.86 1.99
N PHE A 32 1.32 3.82 1.98
CA PHE A 32 1.41 5.01 1.12
C PHE A 32 0.65 6.19 1.73
N PHE A 33 1.05 7.40 1.35
CA PHE A 33 0.43 8.61 1.88
C PHE A 33 -0.81 9.01 1.10
N VAL A 34 -1.89 9.31 1.81
CA VAL A 34 -3.13 9.86 1.27
C VAL A 34 -3.47 11.16 2.01
N SER A 35 -3.96 12.16 1.28
CA SER A 35 -4.36 13.44 1.82
C SER A 35 -5.76 13.81 1.31
N PRO A 36 -6.79 13.82 2.18
CA PRO A 36 -8.13 14.30 1.83
C PRO A 36 -8.18 15.83 1.74
N THR A 37 -7.36 16.52 2.52
CA THR A 37 -7.22 17.98 2.52
C THR A 37 -5.77 18.38 2.76
N PRO A 38 -5.32 19.57 2.35
CA PRO A 38 -3.92 20.00 2.54
C PRO A 38 -3.44 20.04 4.00
N GLN A 39 -4.34 19.96 4.98
CA GLN A 39 -4.03 19.94 6.42
C GLN A 39 -4.03 18.54 7.03
N LYS A 40 -4.54 17.53 6.31
CA LYS A 40 -4.64 16.15 6.78
C LYS A 40 -3.77 15.24 5.93
N LEU A 41 -2.94 14.45 6.61
CA LEU A 41 -2.09 13.44 6.00
C LEU A 41 -2.29 12.12 6.72
N TYR A 42 -2.64 11.09 5.96
CA TYR A 42 -2.80 9.74 6.46
C TYR A 42 -1.79 8.84 5.79
N LEU A 43 -1.22 7.94 6.57
CA LEU A 43 -0.45 6.81 6.08
C LEU A 43 -1.36 5.59 6.08
N ILE A 44 -1.63 5.06 4.88
CA ILE A 44 -2.53 3.94 4.65
C ILE A 44 -1.73 2.64 4.56
N THR A 45 -2.23 1.59 5.18
CA THR A 45 -1.67 0.23 5.10
C THR A 45 -2.76 -0.82 5.38
N ALA A 46 -2.40 -2.10 5.36
CA ALA A 46 -3.29 -3.20 5.72
C ALA A 46 -3.50 -3.27 7.24
N SER A 47 -4.68 -3.70 7.69
CA SER A 47 -4.99 -3.76 9.13
C SER A 47 -4.13 -4.78 9.87
N HIS A 48 -3.85 -5.95 9.28
CA HIS A 48 -2.95 -6.91 9.90
C HIS A 48 -1.49 -6.41 9.96
N VAL A 49 -1.06 -5.52 9.07
CA VAL A 49 0.23 -4.80 9.20
C VAL A 49 0.16 -3.83 10.37
N ALA A 50 -0.91 -3.02 10.42
CA ALA A 50 -1.12 -2.01 11.45
C ALA A 50 -1.17 -2.58 12.88
N LYS A 51 -1.80 -3.76 13.05
CA LYS A 51 -1.86 -4.51 14.32
C LYS A 51 -0.48 -4.90 14.86
N ASN A 52 0.51 -5.04 13.99
CA ASN A 52 1.87 -5.42 14.35
C ASN A 52 2.77 -4.20 14.57
N LEU A 53 2.28 -2.98 14.41
CA LEU A 53 3.07 -1.77 14.67
C LEU A 53 3.25 -1.55 16.17
N SER A 54 4.39 -0.97 16.53
CA SER A 54 4.82 -0.69 17.90
C SER A 54 5.54 0.65 17.96
N GLU A 55 5.85 1.13 19.17
CA GLU A 55 6.65 2.34 19.35
C GLU A 55 8.07 2.25 18.76
N ALA A 56 8.58 1.04 18.53
CA ALA A 56 9.86 0.78 17.90
C ALA A 56 9.77 0.60 16.38
N THR A 57 8.58 0.77 15.79
CA THR A 57 8.40 0.67 14.34
C THR A 57 9.14 1.79 13.62
N LEU A 58 9.94 1.40 12.64
CA LEU A 58 10.60 2.32 11.72
C LEU A 58 9.78 2.46 10.44
N VAL A 59 9.69 3.69 9.95
CA VAL A 59 9.10 4.04 8.66
C VAL A 59 10.19 4.58 7.76
N TYR A 60 10.27 4.03 6.55
CA TYR A 60 11.21 4.46 5.52
C TYR A 60 10.46 5.02 4.33
N PHE A 61 10.89 6.18 3.82
CA PHE A 61 10.28 6.82 2.67
C PHE A 61 11.26 7.75 1.94
N SER A 62 10.90 8.15 0.71
CA SER A 62 11.73 9.00 -0.13
C SER A 62 11.87 10.42 0.41
N GLY A 63 13.11 10.91 0.50
CA GLY A 63 13.46 12.29 0.81
C GLY A 63 14.31 12.91 -0.29
N LYS A 64 14.42 14.25 -0.30
CA LYS A 64 15.18 14.99 -1.31
C LYS A 64 16.66 14.57 -1.41
N ASN A 65 17.23 14.11 -0.30
CA ASN A 65 18.64 13.72 -0.19
C ASN A 65 18.82 12.21 0.05
N GLY A 66 17.84 11.39 -0.35
CA GLY A 66 17.85 9.94 -0.16
C GLY A 66 16.77 9.46 0.81
N THR A 67 16.97 8.28 1.40
CA THR A 67 15.98 7.64 2.26
C THR A 67 15.83 8.37 3.59
N ILE A 68 14.61 8.75 3.93
CA ILE A 68 14.26 9.18 5.29
C ILE A 68 13.91 7.93 6.11
N LYS A 69 14.46 7.87 7.33
CA LYS A 69 14.17 6.85 8.33
C LYS A 69 13.70 7.54 9.60
N GLN A 70 12.51 7.21 10.07
CA GLN A 70 11.93 7.78 11.29
C GLN A 70 11.25 6.70 12.12
N LEU A 71 11.18 6.90 13.44
CA LEU A 71 10.26 6.11 14.26
C LEU A 71 8.84 6.57 13.95
N LEU A 72 7.91 5.63 13.80
CA LEU A 72 6.51 5.94 13.52
C LEU A 72 5.92 6.86 14.60
N LYS A 73 6.29 6.63 15.87
CA LYS A 73 5.80 7.44 17.00
C LYS A 73 6.20 8.91 16.92
N ASP A 74 7.31 9.22 16.26
CA ASP A 74 7.84 10.59 16.18
C ASP A 74 7.15 11.40 15.06
N ILE A 75 6.56 10.72 14.07
CA ILE A 75 5.90 11.35 12.93
C ILE A 75 4.37 11.24 12.96
N LYS A 76 3.81 10.26 13.67
CA LYS A 76 2.35 10.10 13.77
C LYS A 76 1.74 11.18 14.65
N HIS A 77 0.48 11.51 14.39
CA HIS A 77 -0.33 12.28 15.33
C HIS A 77 -0.64 11.41 16.57
N ASN A 78 -0.97 12.04 17.71
CA ASN A 78 -1.33 11.33 18.94
C ASN A 78 -2.72 10.63 18.88
N ASN A 79 -3.32 10.55 17.69
CA ASN A 79 -4.59 9.86 17.49
C ASN A 79 -4.35 8.34 17.39
N PRO A 80 -5.33 7.52 17.83
CA PRO A 80 -5.24 6.08 17.64
C PRO A 80 -5.24 5.71 16.16
N ILE A 81 -4.66 4.56 15.83
CA ILE A 81 -4.73 3.99 14.48
C ILE A 81 -6.19 3.61 14.19
N ILE A 82 -6.72 4.08 13.07
CA ILE A 82 -8.10 3.82 12.66
C ILE A 82 -8.10 2.56 11.79
N ASN A 83 -8.74 1.49 12.26
CA ASN A 83 -8.91 0.26 11.51
C ASN A 83 -10.31 0.24 10.91
N HIS A 84 -10.44 -0.14 9.64
CA HIS A 84 -11.76 -0.39 9.05
C HIS A 84 -12.40 -1.63 9.72
N GLN A 85 -13.69 -1.55 10.05
CA GLN A 85 -14.37 -2.61 10.80
C GLN A 85 -14.49 -3.92 10.02
N ASN A 86 -14.74 -3.81 8.71
CA ASN A 86 -15.06 -4.95 7.87
C ASN A 86 -13.97 -5.30 6.86
N ALA A 87 -12.88 -4.53 6.77
CA ALA A 87 -11.90 -4.66 5.69
C ALA A 87 -10.48 -4.56 6.25
N ASP A 88 -9.53 -5.19 5.57
CA ASP A 88 -8.12 -5.19 5.96
C ASP A 88 -7.41 -3.89 5.55
N VAL A 89 -7.94 -2.74 5.98
CA VAL A 89 -7.43 -1.39 5.71
C VAL A 89 -7.32 -0.60 7.00
N SER A 90 -6.20 0.09 7.20
CA SER A 90 -5.97 0.98 8.32
C SER A 90 -5.39 2.31 7.90
N ALA A 91 -5.74 3.36 8.64
CA ALA A 91 -5.24 4.71 8.48
C ALA A 91 -4.51 5.17 9.75
N ILE A 92 -3.31 5.71 9.57
CA ILE A 92 -2.49 6.30 10.62
C ILE A 92 -2.38 7.79 10.32
N GLU A 93 -2.94 8.64 11.18
CA GLU A 93 -2.82 10.09 10.99
C GLU A 93 -1.37 10.53 11.26
N ILE A 94 -0.81 11.29 10.34
CA ILE A 94 0.55 11.81 10.40
C ILE A 94 0.51 13.27 10.81
N ASN A 95 1.39 13.66 11.73
CA ASN A 95 1.55 15.05 12.09
C ASN A 95 2.17 15.80 10.90
N ILE A 96 1.34 16.56 10.18
CA ILE A 96 1.76 17.22 8.94
C ILE A 96 2.85 18.28 9.15
N ALA A 97 2.89 18.93 10.32
CA ALA A 97 3.93 19.89 10.65
C ALA A 97 5.29 19.19 10.81
N VAL A 98 5.31 18.05 11.50
CA VAL A 98 6.52 17.21 11.61
C VAL A 98 6.90 16.69 10.23
N PHE A 99 5.96 16.10 9.48
CA PHE A 99 6.21 15.56 8.14
C PHE A 99 6.85 16.59 7.20
N ASN A 100 6.31 17.81 7.15
CA ASN A 100 6.83 18.90 6.31
C ASN A 100 8.26 19.32 6.69
N SER A 101 8.69 19.09 7.92
CA SER A 101 10.07 19.36 8.36
C SER A 101 11.09 18.32 7.88
N LEU A 102 10.64 17.13 7.46
CA LEU A 102 11.51 16.00 7.13
C LEU A 102 12.14 16.05 5.73
N THR A 103 11.90 17.11 4.95
CA THR A 103 12.36 17.23 3.55
C THR A 103 11.91 16.05 2.67
N ALA A 104 10.73 15.51 2.94
CA ALA A 104 10.14 14.41 2.19
C ALA A 104 10.02 14.75 0.70
N ASP A 105 10.30 13.75 -0.15
CA ASP A 105 10.09 13.77 -1.59
C ASP A 105 9.26 12.54 -1.97
N CYS A 106 8.10 12.44 -1.31
CA CYS A 106 7.11 11.40 -1.50
C CYS A 106 5.96 11.92 -2.38
N VAL A 107 5.33 11.01 -3.11
CA VAL A 107 3.99 11.24 -3.63
C VAL A 107 3.01 11.17 -2.46
N ILE A 108 2.17 12.20 -2.37
CA ILE A 108 0.99 12.20 -1.51
C ILE A 108 -0.22 12.11 -2.43
N TYR A 109 -0.99 11.04 -2.30
CA TYR A 109 -2.14 10.79 -3.15
C TYR A 109 -3.37 11.57 -2.67
N PRO A 110 -4.05 12.34 -3.54
CA PRO A 110 -5.33 12.93 -3.18
C PRO A 110 -6.41 11.84 -3.18
N THR A 111 -7.45 11.98 -2.35
CA THR A 111 -8.56 11.01 -2.30
C THR A 111 -9.37 10.94 -3.60
N SER A 112 -9.28 11.97 -4.46
CA SER A 112 -9.98 12.02 -5.75
C SER A 112 -9.57 10.94 -6.75
N ILE A 113 -8.43 10.26 -6.55
CA ILE A 113 -8.03 9.12 -7.39
C ILE A 113 -8.60 7.78 -6.91
N ILE A 114 -9.38 7.78 -5.83
CA ILE A 114 -10.15 6.64 -5.36
C ILE A 114 -11.59 6.79 -5.88
N ASP A 115 -11.86 6.18 -7.02
CA ASP A 115 -13.14 6.29 -7.73
C ASP A 115 -14.01 5.05 -7.45
N LYS A 116 -15.02 5.19 -6.56
CA LYS A 116 -15.89 4.06 -6.15
C LYS A 116 -16.58 3.41 -7.37
N PRO A 117 -17.24 4.14 -8.29
CA PRO A 117 -17.83 3.56 -9.51
C PRO A 117 -16.84 2.79 -10.38
N LYS A 118 -15.63 3.32 -10.59
CA LYS A 118 -14.60 2.67 -11.42
C LYS A 118 -14.06 1.40 -10.77
N ILE A 119 -13.87 1.39 -9.44
CA ILE A 119 -13.46 0.20 -8.69
C ILE A 119 -14.55 -0.87 -8.71
N ALA A 120 -15.81 -0.49 -8.55
CA ALA A 120 -16.95 -1.43 -8.59
C ALA A 120 -17.16 -2.09 -9.96
N ASN A 121 -16.67 -1.45 -11.04
CA ASN A 121 -16.75 -1.95 -12.42
C ASN A 121 -15.35 -2.32 -12.95
N LEU A 122 -14.51 -2.95 -12.12
CA LEU A 122 -13.17 -3.37 -12.50
C LEU A 122 -13.20 -4.30 -13.71
N SER A 123 -12.44 -3.96 -14.75
CA SER A 123 -12.27 -4.79 -15.94
C SER A 123 -11.10 -5.76 -15.76
N ARG A 124 -11.23 -6.97 -16.31
CA ARG A 124 -10.11 -7.92 -16.41
C ARG A 124 -9.00 -7.43 -17.35
N ASP A 125 -9.29 -6.50 -18.24
CA ASP A 125 -8.30 -5.88 -19.13
C ASP A 125 -7.55 -4.71 -18.46
N SER A 126 -7.87 -4.38 -17.20
CA SER A 126 -7.19 -3.33 -16.46
C SER A 126 -5.80 -3.80 -16.02
N GLU A 127 -4.74 -3.21 -16.61
CA GLU A 127 -3.37 -3.34 -16.11
C GLU A 127 -3.25 -2.56 -14.79
N LEU A 128 -2.89 -3.26 -13.73
CA LEU A 128 -2.70 -2.72 -12.39
C LEU A 128 -1.26 -2.92 -11.96
N THR A 129 -0.72 -1.91 -11.28
CA THR A 129 0.64 -1.92 -10.73
C THR A 129 0.61 -1.97 -9.22
N SER A 130 1.25 -2.98 -8.64
CA SER A 130 1.55 -3.06 -7.21
C SER A 130 2.97 -2.52 -6.95
N ILE A 131 3.13 -1.68 -5.93
CA ILE A 131 4.41 -1.02 -5.61
C ILE A 131 4.73 -1.25 -4.14
N GLY A 132 5.80 -1.94 -3.77
CA GLY A 132 6.06 -2.24 -2.35
C GLY A 132 7.39 -2.93 -2.07
N PHE A 133 7.54 -3.47 -0.86
CA PHE A 133 8.81 -4.02 -0.36
C PHE A 133 8.71 -5.53 -0.06
N PRO A 134 8.61 -6.40 -1.09
CA PRO A 134 8.54 -7.84 -0.90
C PRO A 134 9.75 -8.36 -0.12
N ASN A 135 9.49 -9.15 0.91
CA ASN A 135 10.47 -9.69 1.85
C ASN A 135 11.40 -8.62 2.45
N GLY A 136 10.97 -7.35 2.48
CA GLY A 136 11.77 -6.23 2.93
C GLY A 136 12.97 -5.88 2.05
N LEU A 137 13.04 -6.42 0.83
CA LEU A 137 14.04 -6.04 -0.17
C LEU A 137 13.85 -4.58 -0.60
N GLY A 138 14.88 -3.98 -1.20
CA GLY A 138 14.79 -2.62 -1.74
C GLY A 138 15.16 -1.52 -0.75
N ILE A 139 15.73 -1.87 0.41
CA ILE A 139 16.38 -0.91 1.30
C ILE A 139 17.80 -1.39 1.60
N SER A 140 18.77 -0.83 0.88
CA SER A 140 20.19 -0.94 1.22
C SER A 140 20.83 0.43 1.04
N LEU A 141 21.67 0.62 0.02
CA LEU A 141 22.23 1.92 -0.36
C LEU A 141 21.20 2.87 -0.98
N LYS A 142 20.08 2.33 -1.49
CA LYS A 142 18.98 3.08 -2.10
C LYS A 142 17.62 2.58 -1.62
N PHE A 143 16.63 3.48 -1.64
CA PHE A 143 15.22 3.17 -1.40
C PHE A 143 14.56 2.85 -2.73
N GLU A 144 14.27 1.58 -2.97
CA GLU A 144 13.90 1.06 -4.29
C GLU A 144 12.83 -0.02 -4.13
N PRO A 145 11.54 0.36 -3.98
CA PRO A 145 10.45 -0.59 -3.95
C PRO A 145 10.36 -1.35 -5.27
N LEU A 146 9.86 -2.57 -5.20
CA LEU A 146 9.60 -3.38 -6.37
C LEU A 146 8.22 -3.05 -6.93
N THR A 147 8.16 -2.99 -8.27
CA THR A 147 6.95 -2.70 -9.03
C THR A 147 6.56 -3.91 -9.87
N PHE A 148 5.34 -4.41 -9.69
CA PHE A 148 4.81 -5.53 -10.47
C PHE A 148 3.56 -5.12 -11.21
N ARG A 149 3.50 -5.45 -12.50
CA ARG A 149 2.30 -5.30 -13.32
C ARG A 149 1.55 -6.62 -13.36
N SER A 150 0.24 -6.55 -13.27
CA SER A 150 -0.68 -7.68 -13.37
C SER A 150 -2.00 -7.18 -13.94
N TYR A 151 -2.84 -8.10 -14.41
CA TYR A 151 -4.24 -7.79 -14.68
C TYR A 151 -5.12 -8.25 -13.52
N ALA A 152 -6.34 -7.70 -13.46
CA ALA A 152 -7.37 -8.19 -12.57
C ALA A 152 -7.85 -9.58 -13.04
N ALA A 153 -7.71 -10.59 -12.20
CA ALA A 153 -8.21 -11.95 -12.46
C ALA A 153 -9.73 -12.04 -12.22
N SER A 154 -10.25 -11.19 -11.34
CA SER A 154 -11.68 -11.14 -11.01
C SER A 154 -12.18 -9.70 -11.02
N ASN A 155 -13.50 -9.55 -11.17
CA ASN A 155 -14.19 -8.36 -10.67
C ASN A 155 -14.30 -8.48 -9.13
N ILE A 156 -14.91 -7.49 -8.47
CA ILE A 156 -15.16 -7.52 -7.02
C ILE A 156 -16.01 -8.76 -6.66
N ILE A 157 -15.48 -9.57 -5.76
CA ILE A 157 -16.17 -10.67 -5.08
C ILE A 157 -16.54 -10.14 -3.70
N LYS A 158 -17.84 -10.19 -3.38
CA LYS A 158 -18.38 -9.60 -2.17
C LYS A 158 -18.35 -10.57 -0.99
N ASN A 159 -18.22 -10.03 0.22
CA ASN A 159 -18.33 -10.78 1.48
C ASN A 159 -17.42 -12.01 1.56
N VAL A 160 -16.17 -11.89 1.09
CA VAL A 160 -15.18 -12.96 1.17
C VAL A 160 -14.58 -12.97 2.56
N SER A 161 -14.61 -14.14 3.20
CA SER A 161 -13.86 -14.39 4.43
C SER A 161 -12.42 -14.74 4.11
N ILE A 162 -11.48 -13.90 4.55
CA ILE A 162 -10.04 -14.13 4.36
C ILE A 162 -9.37 -14.25 5.73
N ASP A 163 -8.50 -15.26 5.85
CA ASP A 163 -7.71 -15.56 7.04
C ASP A 163 -8.54 -15.70 8.34
N GLY A 164 -9.82 -16.08 8.20
CA GLY A 164 -10.73 -16.32 9.32
C GLY A 164 -11.17 -15.08 10.11
N GLY A 165 -10.93 -13.87 9.61
CA GLY A 165 -11.15 -12.63 10.39
C GLY A 165 -11.95 -11.51 9.70
N TYR A 166 -11.75 -11.26 8.41
CA TYR A 166 -12.43 -10.17 7.70
C TYR A 166 -13.43 -10.73 6.70
N VAL A 167 -14.68 -10.26 6.75
CA VAL A 167 -15.67 -10.45 5.68
C VAL A 167 -15.73 -9.15 4.90
N SER A 168 -15.00 -9.10 3.78
CA SER A 168 -14.87 -7.90 2.94
C SER A 168 -15.10 -8.19 1.47
N ASP A 169 -15.39 -7.15 0.72
CA ASP A 169 -15.27 -7.19 -0.72
C ASP A 169 -13.79 -7.25 -1.10
N VAL A 170 -13.43 -8.09 -2.07
CA VAL A 170 -12.06 -8.22 -2.59
C VAL A 170 -12.04 -8.47 -4.09
N PHE A 171 -10.90 -8.28 -4.73
CA PHE A 171 -10.63 -8.80 -6.06
C PHE A 171 -9.24 -9.43 -6.12
N PHE A 172 -9.02 -10.22 -7.16
CA PHE A 172 -7.80 -10.99 -7.33
C PHE A 172 -6.99 -10.45 -8.51
N LEU A 173 -5.67 -10.54 -8.42
CA LEU A 173 -4.77 -10.32 -9.55
C LEU A 173 -4.29 -11.67 -10.10
N GLU A 174 -3.94 -11.70 -11.38
CA GLU A 174 -3.41 -12.90 -12.04
C GLU A 174 -2.12 -13.41 -11.38
N ASN A 175 -1.25 -12.49 -10.97
CA ASN A 175 0.02 -12.82 -10.33
C ASN A 175 -0.15 -12.98 -8.82
N ALA A 176 0.59 -13.93 -8.25
CA ALA A 176 0.68 -14.10 -6.80
C ALA A 176 1.32 -12.88 -6.13
N GLY A 177 0.87 -12.57 -4.91
CA GLY A 177 1.57 -11.63 -4.05
C GLY A 177 2.81 -12.27 -3.43
N CYS A 178 3.65 -11.43 -2.82
CA CYS A 178 4.77 -11.87 -2.00
C CYS A 178 4.65 -11.22 -0.60
N GLY A 179 5.12 -11.90 0.45
CA GLY A 179 5.16 -11.30 1.79
C GLY A 179 5.91 -9.97 1.76
N GLY A 180 5.49 -8.98 2.55
CA GLY A 180 6.02 -7.61 2.48
C GLY A 180 5.30 -6.67 1.49
N TYR A 181 4.44 -7.19 0.61
CA TYR A 181 3.51 -6.36 -0.19
C TYR A 181 2.28 -5.91 0.57
N SER A 182 1.93 -6.52 1.69
CA SER A 182 0.72 -6.18 2.42
C SER A 182 0.67 -4.69 2.78
N GLY A 183 -0.46 -4.05 2.45
CA GLY A 183 -0.68 -2.61 2.57
C GLY A 183 -0.17 -1.76 1.41
N CYS A 184 0.46 -2.36 0.39
CA CYS A 184 0.87 -1.62 -0.79
C CYS A 184 -0.33 -1.14 -1.60
N PRO A 185 -0.21 -0.02 -2.34
CA PRO A 185 -1.25 0.39 -3.26
C PRO A 185 -1.24 -0.49 -4.51
N VAL A 186 -2.44 -0.73 -5.06
CA VAL A 186 -2.68 -1.36 -6.37
C VAL A 186 -3.29 -0.29 -7.26
N ILE A 187 -2.54 0.15 -8.27
CA ILE A 187 -2.78 1.41 -8.98
C ILE A 187 -2.80 1.19 -10.49
N ASP A 188 -3.77 1.78 -11.18
CA ASP A 188 -3.61 2.10 -12.61
C ASP A 188 -2.79 3.39 -12.70
N LEU A 189 -1.55 3.31 -13.18
CA LEU A 189 -0.65 4.47 -13.25
C LEU A 189 -1.13 5.53 -14.24
N GLY A 190 -2.12 5.23 -15.08
CA GLY A 190 -2.66 6.17 -16.06
C GLY A 190 -1.70 6.41 -17.21
N TYR A 191 -0.83 5.46 -17.52
CA TYR A 191 -0.03 5.51 -18.74
C TYR A 191 0.39 4.12 -19.19
N ARG A 192 0.65 3.96 -20.48
CA ARG A 192 1.13 2.73 -21.10
C ARG A 192 2.15 3.07 -22.18
N VAL A 193 3.24 2.32 -22.22
CA VAL A 193 4.27 2.44 -23.26
C VAL A 193 4.18 1.24 -24.18
N ASP A 194 3.79 1.47 -25.43
CA ASP A 194 3.69 0.47 -26.48
C ASP A 194 4.68 0.82 -27.62
N GLY A 195 5.85 0.18 -27.59
CA GLY A 195 6.94 0.50 -28.50
C GLY A 195 7.43 1.95 -28.33
N LEU A 196 7.26 2.77 -29.36
CA LEU A 196 7.65 4.18 -29.35
C LEU A 196 6.51 5.12 -28.90
N MET A 197 5.32 4.58 -28.63
CA MET A 197 4.14 5.38 -28.28
C MET A 197 3.89 5.33 -26.77
N THR A 198 3.69 6.51 -26.16
CA THR A 198 3.19 6.63 -24.78
C THR A 198 1.74 7.08 -24.82
N GLN A 199 0.84 6.24 -24.31
CA GLN A 199 -0.56 6.58 -24.10
C GLN A 199 -0.75 7.02 -22.64
N THR A 200 -1.61 7.99 -22.41
CA THR A 200 -1.82 8.59 -21.08
C THR A 200 -3.30 8.67 -20.73
N SER A 201 -3.63 8.42 -19.47
CA SER A 201 -4.95 8.49 -18.87
C SER A 201 -4.83 8.96 -17.41
N ASN A 202 -5.94 8.93 -16.67
CA ASN A 202 -5.94 9.30 -15.26
C ASN A 202 -5.41 8.15 -14.40
N THR A 203 -4.63 8.49 -13.37
CA THR A 203 -4.16 7.55 -12.35
C THR A 203 -5.29 7.25 -11.37
N PHE A 204 -5.49 5.98 -11.01
CA PHE A 204 -6.48 5.57 -9.99
C PHE A 204 -5.92 4.51 -9.06
N ILE A 205 -6.22 4.63 -7.76
CA ILE A 205 -5.94 3.57 -6.78
C ILE A 205 -7.16 2.66 -6.73
N TYR A 206 -6.97 1.41 -7.11
CA TYR A 206 -8.02 0.39 -7.11
C TYR A 206 -8.17 -0.32 -5.78
N GLY A 207 -7.06 -0.50 -5.08
CA GLY A 207 -7.06 -1.21 -3.81
C GLY A 207 -5.74 -1.16 -3.09
N ILE A 208 -5.70 -1.88 -1.97
CA ILE A 208 -4.50 -2.18 -1.22
C ILE A 208 -4.31 -3.69 -1.19
N MET A 209 -3.06 -4.13 -1.31
CA MET A 209 -2.75 -5.56 -1.24
C MET A 209 -3.03 -6.08 0.17
N HIS A 210 -3.91 -7.06 0.30
CA HIS A 210 -4.10 -7.82 1.54
C HIS A 210 -2.95 -8.82 1.70
N GLY A 211 -2.77 -9.67 0.69
CA GLY A 211 -1.79 -10.75 0.76
C GLY A 211 -1.97 -11.75 -0.36
N THR A 212 -1.72 -13.02 -0.07
CA THR A 212 -1.80 -14.11 -1.06
C THR A 212 -2.69 -15.22 -0.55
N MET A 213 -3.72 -15.54 -1.32
CA MET A 213 -4.49 -16.77 -1.13
C MET A 213 -3.69 -17.92 -1.76
N SER A 214 -3.44 -18.97 -0.99
CA SER A 214 -2.69 -20.15 -1.45
C SER A 214 -3.55 -21.40 -1.32
N ASP A 215 -3.35 -22.36 -2.21
CA ASP A 215 -3.95 -23.70 -2.09
C ASP A 215 -2.92 -24.76 -1.70
N ALA A 216 -3.39 -25.98 -1.46
CA ALA A 216 -2.56 -27.13 -1.10
C ALA A 216 -1.67 -27.65 -2.25
N THR A 217 -1.91 -27.22 -3.49
CA THR A 217 -1.13 -27.59 -4.67
C THR A 217 0.04 -26.63 -4.94
N GLY A 218 0.14 -25.55 -4.16
CA GLY A 218 1.14 -24.50 -4.32
C GLY A 218 0.70 -23.37 -5.25
N GLY A 219 -0.54 -23.41 -5.76
CA GLY A 219 -1.17 -22.31 -6.49
C GLY A 219 -1.37 -21.10 -5.57
N LYS A 220 -1.14 -19.90 -6.12
CA LYS A 220 -1.18 -18.64 -5.37
C LYS A 220 -1.81 -17.53 -6.18
N MET A 221 -2.67 -16.72 -5.55
CA MET A 221 -3.26 -15.52 -6.13
C MET A 221 -3.13 -14.35 -5.17
N ALA A 222 -2.77 -13.17 -5.68
CA ALA A 222 -2.82 -11.94 -4.90
C ALA A 222 -4.27 -11.56 -4.58
N VAL A 223 -4.51 -11.15 -3.34
CA VAL A 223 -5.82 -10.67 -2.88
C VAL A 223 -5.73 -9.18 -2.58
N VAL A 224 -6.67 -8.42 -3.12
CA VAL A 224 -6.69 -6.97 -3.02
C VAL A 224 -7.97 -6.49 -2.36
N THR A 225 -7.82 -5.68 -1.31
CA THR A 225 -8.91 -4.99 -0.63
C THR A 225 -9.21 -3.68 -1.38
N PRO A 226 -10.46 -3.44 -1.83
CA PRO A 226 -10.82 -2.24 -2.60
C PRO A 226 -10.52 -0.94 -1.87
N ALA A 227 -10.03 0.05 -2.62
CA ALA A 227 -9.56 1.32 -2.03
C ALA A 227 -10.69 2.19 -1.52
N TYR A 228 -11.95 1.95 -1.93
CA TYR A 228 -13.07 2.73 -1.43
C TYR A 228 -13.28 2.62 0.08
N TYR A 229 -12.80 1.54 0.72
CA TYR A 229 -12.83 1.40 2.19
C TYR A 229 -11.93 2.41 2.90
N ILE A 230 -10.92 2.96 2.22
CA ILE A 230 -10.09 4.05 2.77
C ILE A 230 -10.96 5.28 3.03
N LEU A 231 -11.89 5.59 2.11
CA LEU A 231 -12.76 6.77 2.20
C LEU A 231 -13.73 6.71 3.39
N ASP A 232 -13.93 5.53 3.97
CA ASP A 232 -14.83 5.34 5.10
C ASP A 232 -14.11 5.62 6.45
N ILE A 233 -12.78 5.79 6.45
CA ILE A 233 -11.95 5.96 7.66
C ILE A 233 -11.07 7.22 7.70
N ILE A 234 -11.10 8.11 6.69
CA ILE A 234 -10.28 9.35 6.63
C ILE A 234 -11.08 10.63 6.38
#